data_AF-A0A922JVR3-F1
#
_entry.id   AF-A0A922JVR3-F1
#
_cell.length_a   1.000
_cell.length_b   1.000
_cell.length_c   1.000
_cell.angle_alpha   90.00
_cell.angle_beta   90.00
_cell.angle_gamma   90.00
#
_symmetry.space_group_name_H-M   'P 1'
#
loop_
_entity.id
_entity.type
_entity.pdbx_description
1 polymer ?
#
loop_
_entity_poly.entity_id
_entity_poly.type
_entity_poly.pdbx_seq_one_letter_code
_entity_poly.pdbx_strand_id
1 'polypeptide(L)'
;MSYLGLLLGAASLALSIWDTSIEKIERRLTGWKRMYLSKGGWLILIKSTLSNLPTYFLSLFPIPACVVAWIEKLYRDFLWSGIGDEFKFHLVSWDKVCRPIPYGGLGIKNLRTFNWALLGKWLWRYNMKPEALWKLVVDCKHGSLWGVWSTSEGNGTYGVGVWKHIRQGWGVFSHQTRLVVGKGTHIKFWRDILCGEEALKDSFPSVFRVACNQEASMADFMVCSRNQIQWNVTFSRAAQNWELDSFETFFSLVYPVRLTGLRADKLWWTPVGKGTFLVRSFLQGPYSST
;
A
#
# COMPACT_ATOMS: atom_id res chain seq x y z
N MET A 1 17.19 -2.06 26.09
CA MET A 1 18.13 -1.59 25.05
C MET A 1 17.36 -0.77 24.02
N SER A 2 17.80 0.46 23.73
CA SER A 2 17.21 1.31 22.68
C SER A 2 18.16 1.45 21.50
N TYR A 3 17.68 1.25 20.27
CA TYR A 3 18.44 1.46 19.04
C TYR A 3 17.71 2.45 18.14
N LEU A 4 18.40 3.53 17.71
CA LEU A 4 17.81 4.64 16.95
C LEU A 4 16.56 5.26 17.63
N GLY A 5 16.49 5.21 18.95
CA GLY A 5 15.34 5.68 19.73
C GLY A 5 14.18 4.68 19.82
N LEU A 6 14.32 3.47 19.26
CA LEU A 6 13.34 2.39 19.36
C LEU A 6 13.70 1.41 20.47
N LEU A 7 12.73 1.01 21.29
CA LEU A 7 12.91 -0.06 22.26
C LEU A 7 12.99 -1.42 21.53
N LEU A 8 14.16 -2.06 21.58
CA LEU A 8 14.35 -3.39 21.00
C LEU A 8 13.63 -4.43 21.86
N GLY A 9 12.81 -5.27 21.22
CA GLY A 9 12.05 -6.34 21.89
C GLY A 9 10.67 -5.94 22.43
N ALA A 10 10.26 -4.68 22.26
CA ALA A 10 8.88 -4.29 22.55
C ALA A 10 7.90 -5.03 21.62
N ALA A 11 6.72 -5.38 22.16
CA ALA A 11 5.66 -5.94 21.33
C ALA A 11 5.32 -4.96 20.19
N SER A 12 5.10 -5.46 18.97
CA SER A 12 4.93 -4.64 17.76
C SER A 12 3.80 -3.60 17.79
N LEU A 13 2.89 -3.71 18.76
CA LEU A 13 1.77 -2.81 19.02
C LEU A 13 1.85 -2.10 20.37
N ALA A 14 2.98 -2.22 21.09
CA ALA A 14 3.13 -1.61 22.40
C ALA A 14 3.04 -0.09 22.28
N LEU A 15 2.21 0.51 23.14
CA LEU A 15 2.06 1.97 23.22
C LEU A 15 3.38 2.65 23.58
N SER A 16 4.23 1.98 24.37
CA SER A 16 5.54 2.46 24.80
C SER A 16 6.54 2.74 23.67
N ILE A 17 6.30 2.20 22.47
CA ILE A 17 7.08 2.54 21.27
C ILE A 17 6.90 4.02 20.92
N TRP A 18 5.72 4.58 21.19
CA TRP A 18 5.33 5.93 20.78
C TRP A 18 5.67 7.00 21.82
N ASP A 19 5.89 6.64 23.08
CA ASP A 19 6.19 7.58 24.18
C ASP A 19 7.36 8.51 23.80
N THR A 20 8.44 7.94 23.28
CA THR A 20 9.62 8.73 22.85
C THR A 20 9.31 9.77 21.77
N SER A 21 8.33 9.49 20.89
CA SER A 21 7.89 10.43 19.86
C SER A 21 6.97 11.50 20.42
N ILE A 22 6.08 11.11 21.33
CA ILE A 22 5.13 12.00 22.01
C ILE A 22 5.91 12.99 22.89
N GLU A 23 6.82 12.52 23.73
CA GLU A 23 7.67 13.36 24.57
C GLU A 23 8.46 14.39 23.76
N LYS A 24 9.00 13.99 22.60
CA LYS A 24 9.71 14.91 21.69
C LYS A 24 8.78 15.98 21.11
N ILE A 25 7.55 15.62 20.77
CA ILE A 25 6.53 16.56 20.29
C ILE A 25 6.18 17.54 21.42
N GLU A 26 5.85 17.04 22.61
CA GLU A 26 5.50 17.84 23.78
C GLU A 26 6.63 18.81 24.16
N ARG A 27 7.88 18.35 24.17
CA ARG A 27 9.04 19.21 24.48
C ARG A 27 9.24 20.35 23.47
N ARG A 28 8.91 20.13 22.19
CA ARG A 28 8.94 21.20 21.17
C ARG A 28 7.79 22.18 21.37
N LEU A 29 6.60 21.66 21.66
CA LEU A 29 5.40 22.46 21.91
C LEU A 29 5.56 23.37 23.12
N THR A 30 6.10 22.87 24.24
CA THR A 30 6.34 23.68 25.45
C THR A 30 7.32 24.82 25.18
N GLY A 31 8.37 24.57 24.38
CA GLY A 31 9.31 25.60 23.94
C GLY A 31 8.66 26.68 23.07
N TRP A 32 7.79 26.29 22.13
CA TRP A 32 7.17 27.23 21.18
C TRP A 32 5.94 27.95 21.71
N LYS A 33 5.23 27.39 22.69
CA LYS A 33 4.13 28.09 23.38
C LYS A 33 4.58 29.42 23.99
N ARG A 34 5.88 29.58 24.28
CA ARG A 34 6.48 30.81 24.80
C ARG A 34 6.86 31.82 23.71
N MET A 35 6.71 31.47 22.42
CA MET A 35 7.10 32.32 21.30
C MET A 35 5.90 33.09 20.72
N TYR A 36 6.09 34.39 20.50
CA TYR A 36 5.14 35.25 19.80
C TYR A 36 5.17 34.95 18.30
N LEU A 37 4.27 34.09 17.84
CA LEU A 37 4.17 33.69 16.44
C LEU A 37 2.75 33.89 15.94
N SER A 38 2.61 34.19 14.65
CA SER A 38 1.31 34.25 13.99
C SER A 38 0.70 32.85 13.85
N LYS A 39 -0.62 32.77 13.64
CA LYS A 39 -1.30 31.50 13.32
C LYS A 39 -0.68 30.79 12.11
N GLY A 40 -0.23 31.55 11.10
CA GLY A 40 0.51 31.03 9.96
C GLY A 40 1.86 30.43 10.36
N GLY A 41 2.61 31.09 11.26
CA GLY A 41 3.87 30.58 11.80
C GLY A 41 3.69 29.26 12.56
N TRP A 42 2.63 29.15 13.37
CA TRP A 42 2.29 27.92 14.09
C TRP A 42 1.97 26.77 13.13
N LEU A 43 1.18 27.04 12.10
CA LEU A 43 0.87 26.07 11.06
C LEU A 43 2.13 25.58 10.34
N ILE A 44 3.06 26.49 10.01
CA ILE A 44 4.33 26.14 9.37
C ILE A 44 5.15 25.21 10.28
N LEU A 45 5.25 25.50 11.57
CA LEU A 45 5.95 24.63 12.52
C LEU A 45 5.33 23.23 12.58
N ILE A 46 4.01 23.12 12.66
CA ILE A 46 3.34 21.81 12.64
C ILE A 46 3.72 21.02 11.39
N LYS A 47 3.69 21.67 10.21
CA LYS A 47 3.96 21.02 8.91
C LYS A 47 5.42 20.64 8.72
N SER A 48 6.36 21.51 9.11
CA SER A 48 7.79 21.36 8.83
C SER A 48 8.55 20.54 9.86
N THR A 49 8.11 20.56 11.12
CA THR A 49 8.85 19.93 12.23
C THR A 49 8.01 18.86 12.91
N LEU A 50 6.85 19.20 13.49
CA LEU A 50 6.08 18.23 14.29
C LEU A 50 5.62 17.03 13.47
N SER A 51 5.13 17.26 12.25
CA SER A 51 4.68 16.20 11.35
C SER A 51 5.82 15.26 10.91
N ASN A 52 7.08 15.73 10.99
CA ASN A 52 8.24 14.95 10.58
C ASN A 52 8.83 14.12 11.74
N LEU A 53 8.69 14.57 12.99
CA LEU A 53 9.19 13.87 14.18
C LEU A 53 8.75 12.38 14.28
N PRO A 54 7.46 12.03 14.13
CA PRO A 54 7.02 10.64 14.22
C PRO A 54 7.25 9.86 12.91
N THR A 55 7.75 10.47 11.83
CA THR A 55 7.80 9.85 10.49
C THR A 55 8.62 8.56 10.47
N TYR A 56 9.69 8.48 11.27
CA TYR A 56 10.49 7.26 11.38
C TYR A 56 9.64 6.09 11.91
N PHE A 57 8.96 6.29 13.04
CA PHE A 57 8.08 5.30 13.66
C PHE A 57 6.88 4.96 12.77
N LEU A 58 6.24 5.98 12.18
CA LEU A 58 5.15 5.82 11.21
C LEU A 58 5.55 5.02 9.97
N SER A 59 6.84 4.99 9.62
CA SER A 59 7.33 4.20 8.50
C SER A 59 7.61 2.74 8.85
N LEU A 60 7.63 2.39 10.14
CA LEU A 60 7.97 1.06 10.63
C LEU A 60 6.78 0.34 11.25
N PHE A 61 5.93 1.06 11.99
CA PHE A 61 4.87 0.48 12.80
C PHE A 61 3.49 1.03 12.43
N PRO A 62 2.42 0.23 12.52
CA PRO A 62 1.06 0.74 12.50
C PRO A 62 0.83 1.63 13.73
N ILE A 63 0.30 2.83 13.52
CA ILE A 63 0.01 3.75 14.62
C ILE A 63 -1.32 3.38 15.29
N PRO A 64 -1.36 3.17 16.62
CA PRO A 64 -2.61 2.94 17.34
C PRO A 64 -3.52 4.16 17.31
N ALA A 65 -4.84 3.94 17.26
CA ALA A 65 -5.82 5.02 17.18
C ALA A 65 -5.75 6.01 18.36
N CYS A 66 -5.44 5.52 19.57
CA CYS A 66 -5.26 6.37 20.75
C CYS A 66 -4.05 7.30 20.61
N VAL A 67 -2.93 6.82 20.04
CA VAL A 67 -1.73 7.63 19.79
C VAL A 67 -2.02 8.70 18.74
N VAL A 68 -2.77 8.35 17.68
CA VAL A 68 -3.24 9.35 16.70
C VAL A 68 -4.06 10.43 17.40
N ALA A 69 -5.08 10.04 18.18
CA ALA A 69 -5.94 10.98 18.87
C ALA A 69 -5.17 11.92 19.82
N TRP A 70 -4.16 11.39 20.52
CA TRP A 70 -3.30 12.17 21.41
C TRP A 70 -2.42 13.16 20.63
N ILE A 71 -1.69 12.72 19.60
CA ILE A 71 -0.85 13.62 18.81
C ILE A 71 -1.69 14.68 18.12
N GLU A 72 -2.85 14.31 17.56
CA GLU A 72 -3.75 15.28 16.95
C GLU A 72 -4.32 16.27 17.97
N LYS A 73 -4.58 15.84 19.22
CA LYS A 73 -4.97 16.75 20.30
C LYS A 73 -3.86 17.76 20.55
N LEU A 74 -2.61 17.32 20.67
CA LEU A 74 -1.45 18.21 20.84
C LEU A 74 -1.33 19.21 19.68
N TYR A 75 -1.58 18.78 18.44
CA TYR A 75 -1.55 19.68 17.28
C TYR A 75 -2.73 20.66 17.25
N ARG A 76 -3.93 20.21 17.62
CA ARG A 76 -5.14 21.03 17.73
C ARG A 76 -4.99 22.11 18.79
N ASP A 77 -4.59 21.69 19.99
CA ASP A 77 -4.37 22.58 21.11
C ASP A 77 -3.31 23.60 20.70
N PHE A 78 -2.17 23.15 20.15
CA PHE A 78 -1.14 24.07 19.67
C PHE A 78 -1.60 25.00 18.56
N LEU A 79 -2.44 24.58 17.60
CA LEU A 79 -2.89 25.45 16.52
C LEU A 79 -3.90 26.51 17.01
N TRP A 80 -4.78 26.13 17.93
CA TRP A 80 -5.88 26.98 18.39
C TRP A 80 -5.59 27.77 19.66
N SER A 81 -4.59 27.38 20.46
CA SER A 81 -4.12 28.14 21.62
C SER A 81 -3.87 29.62 21.28
N GLY A 82 -4.06 30.50 22.26
CA GLY A 82 -3.66 31.91 22.15
C GLY A 82 -2.27 32.14 22.72
N ILE A 83 -1.83 33.39 22.71
CA ILE A 83 -0.87 33.87 23.71
C ILE A 83 -1.67 33.96 25.02
N GLY A 84 -1.25 33.25 26.07
CA GLY A 84 -1.96 33.16 27.36
C GLY A 84 -2.63 31.81 27.59
N ASP A 85 -3.02 31.56 28.85
CA ASP A 85 -3.66 30.31 29.30
C ASP A 85 -5.19 30.29 29.06
N GLU A 86 -5.65 31.13 28.13
CA GLU A 86 -7.06 31.22 27.77
C GLU A 86 -7.48 30.01 26.93
N PHE A 87 -8.51 29.32 27.40
CA PHE A 87 -9.17 28.25 26.65
C PHE A 87 -9.76 28.81 25.34
N LYS A 88 -9.41 28.20 24.20
CA LYS A 88 -9.93 28.57 22.89
C LYS A 88 -10.61 27.37 22.23
N PHE A 89 -11.79 27.62 21.66
CA PHE A 89 -12.55 26.61 20.94
C PHE A 89 -11.86 26.17 19.64
N HIS A 90 -11.97 24.88 19.32
CA HIS A 90 -11.51 24.34 18.05
C HIS A 90 -12.53 24.68 16.96
N LEU A 91 -12.31 25.81 16.27
CA LEU A 91 -13.28 26.37 15.32
C LEU A 91 -13.54 25.50 14.09
N VAL A 92 -12.59 24.64 13.72
CA VAL A 92 -12.65 23.83 12.51
C VAL A 92 -12.33 22.37 12.86
N SER A 93 -13.14 21.45 12.34
CA SER A 93 -12.91 20.00 12.45
C SER A 93 -11.53 19.63 11.91
N TRP A 94 -10.83 18.73 12.60
CA TRP A 94 -9.46 18.35 12.22
C TRP A 94 -9.36 17.75 10.82
N ASP A 95 -10.37 16.98 10.39
CA ASP A 95 -10.40 16.40 9.04
C ASP A 95 -10.39 17.48 7.95
N LYS A 96 -11.15 18.57 8.14
CA LYS A 96 -11.12 19.73 7.24
C LYS A 96 -9.74 20.42 7.26
N VAL A 97 -9.12 20.56 8.44
CA VAL A 97 -7.78 21.14 8.57
C VAL A 97 -6.73 20.30 7.82
N CYS A 98 -6.86 18.98 7.85
CA CYS A 98 -5.95 18.06 7.17
C CYS A 98 -6.12 18.02 5.63
N ARG A 99 -7.22 18.54 5.09
CA ARG A 99 -7.42 18.58 3.63
C ARG A 99 -6.31 19.38 2.94
N PRO A 100 -5.93 19.02 1.71
CA PRO A 100 -5.01 19.82 0.92
C PRO A 100 -5.54 21.25 0.71
N ILE A 101 -4.62 22.21 0.55
CA ILE A 101 -4.94 23.64 0.33
C ILE A 101 -5.93 23.85 -0.84
N PRO A 102 -5.79 23.16 -2.00
CA PRO A 102 -6.75 23.28 -3.10
C PRO A 102 -8.20 22.91 -2.74
N TYR A 103 -8.40 22.08 -1.71
CA TYR A 103 -9.71 21.64 -1.23
C TYR A 103 -10.17 22.39 0.04
N GLY A 104 -9.60 23.57 0.31
CA GLY A 104 -10.00 24.44 1.42
C GLY A 104 -9.49 24.04 2.80
N GLY A 105 -8.49 23.15 2.88
CA GLY A 105 -7.83 22.80 4.15
C GLY A 105 -6.49 23.53 4.37
N LEU A 106 -5.79 23.20 5.45
CA LEU A 106 -4.48 23.78 5.79
C LEU A 106 -3.29 22.92 5.33
N GLY A 107 -3.57 21.74 4.77
CA GLY A 107 -2.56 20.80 4.28
C GLY A 107 -1.70 20.21 5.38
N ILE A 108 -2.25 20.01 6.58
CA ILE A 108 -1.61 19.20 7.63
C ILE A 108 -1.80 17.72 7.28
N LYS A 109 -0.76 16.90 7.40
CA LYS A 109 -0.86 15.48 7.06
C LYS A 109 -1.79 14.77 8.06
N ASN A 110 -2.82 14.07 7.57
CA ASN A 110 -3.56 13.13 8.39
C ASN A 110 -2.63 11.96 8.77
N LEU A 111 -2.42 11.75 10.08
CA LEU A 111 -1.44 10.77 10.58
C LEU A 111 -1.80 9.34 10.21
N ARG A 112 -3.09 9.00 10.18
CA ARG A 112 -3.57 7.66 9.83
C ARG A 112 -3.31 7.38 8.36
N THR A 113 -3.75 8.27 7.47
CA THR A 113 -3.54 8.13 6.02
C THR A 113 -2.05 8.15 5.68
N PHE A 114 -1.26 8.98 6.36
CA PHE A 114 0.18 9.06 6.16
C PHE A 114 0.92 7.79 6.63
N ASN A 115 0.51 7.19 7.77
CA ASN A 115 1.03 5.91 8.23
C ASN A 115 0.76 4.80 7.21
N TRP A 116 -0.48 4.69 6.72
CA TRP A 116 -0.86 3.72 5.69
C TRP A 116 -0.03 3.88 4.42
N ALA A 117 0.14 5.11 3.94
CA ALA A 117 0.96 5.41 2.78
C ALA A 117 2.44 5.01 3.00
N LEU A 118 2.99 5.25 4.19
CA LEU A 118 4.36 4.86 4.51
C LEU A 118 4.53 3.35 4.62
N LEU A 119 3.56 2.65 5.21
CA LEU A 119 3.56 1.20 5.32
C LEU A 119 3.39 0.52 3.95
N GLY A 120 2.64 1.14 3.02
CA GLY A 120 2.55 0.72 1.62
C GLY A 120 3.91 0.62 0.91
N LYS A 121 4.91 1.37 1.36
CA LYS A 121 6.31 1.24 0.88
C LYS A 121 6.85 -0.18 1.09
N TRP A 122 6.49 -0.84 2.18
CA TRP A 122 6.93 -2.20 2.48
C TRP A 122 6.23 -3.23 1.60
N LEU A 123 4.94 -3.04 1.32
CA LEU A 123 4.19 -3.85 0.34
C LEU A 123 4.82 -3.75 -1.06
N TRP A 124 5.22 -2.54 -1.46
CA TRP A 124 5.96 -2.35 -2.71
C TRP A 124 7.33 -3.05 -2.70
N ARG A 125 8.13 -2.83 -1.64
CA ARG A 125 9.47 -3.41 -1.52
C ARG A 125 9.46 -4.94 -1.49
N TYR A 126 8.43 -5.54 -0.89
CA TYR A 126 8.23 -6.99 -0.85
C TYR A 126 8.17 -7.60 -2.24
N ASN A 127 7.57 -6.89 -3.21
CA ASN A 127 7.42 -7.37 -4.58
C ASN A 127 8.59 -6.98 -5.50
N MET A 128 9.38 -5.95 -5.15
CA MET A 128 10.50 -5.49 -5.98
C MET A 128 11.84 -6.15 -5.66
N LYS A 129 12.00 -6.75 -4.47
CA LYS A 129 13.27 -7.32 -4.01
C LYS A 129 13.07 -8.75 -3.51
N PRO A 130 13.01 -9.74 -4.41
CA PRO A 130 12.74 -11.13 -4.04
C PRO A 130 13.84 -11.75 -3.16
N GLU A 131 15.08 -11.31 -3.31
CA GLU A 131 16.25 -11.88 -2.59
C GLU A 131 16.52 -11.22 -1.22
N ALA A 132 15.69 -10.27 -0.80
CA ALA A 132 15.94 -9.58 0.46
C ALA A 132 15.71 -10.51 1.66
N LEU A 133 16.70 -10.63 2.56
CA LEU A 133 16.63 -11.53 3.73
C LEU A 133 15.36 -11.32 4.58
N TRP A 134 14.95 -10.07 4.79
CA TRP A 134 13.73 -9.77 5.55
C TRP A 134 12.47 -10.32 4.88
N LYS A 135 12.43 -10.38 3.54
CA LYS A 135 11.33 -10.99 2.78
C LYS A 135 11.31 -12.50 2.98
N LEU A 136 12.47 -13.16 2.91
CA LEU A 136 12.57 -14.60 3.15
C LEU A 136 12.06 -14.97 4.56
N VAL A 137 12.42 -14.18 5.58
CA VAL A 137 11.90 -14.36 6.95
C VAL A 137 10.38 -14.19 7.00
N VAL A 138 9.85 -13.19 6.30
CA VAL A 138 8.40 -12.96 6.20
C VAL A 138 7.70 -14.12 5.50
N ASP A 139 8.26 -14.64 4.41
CA ASP A 139 7.72 -15.76 3.64
C ASP A 139 7.71 -17.05 4.45
N CYS A 140 8.80 -17.35 5.16
CA CYS A 140 8.88 -18.49 6.07
C CYS A 140 7.87 -18.40 7.22
N LYS A 141 7.65 -17.20 7.76
CA LYS A 141 6.78 -17.00 8.93
C LYS A 141 5.29 -16.93 8.59
N HIS A 142 4.94 -16.26 7.49
CA HIS A 142 3.56 -15.97 7.12
C HIS A 142 3.04 -16.82 5.97
N GLY A 143 3.90 -17.61 5.33
CA GLY A 143 3.57 -18.34 4.13
C GLY A 143 3.43 -17.41 2.92
N SER A 144 4.06 -17.80 1.83
CA SER A 144 3.90 -17.21 0.51
C SER A 144 3.47 -18.32 -0.44
N LEU A 145 2.35 -18.12 -1.14
CA LEU A 145 1.92 -19.03 -2.19
C LEU A 145 2.47 -18.52 -3.52
N TRP A 146 2.91 -19.45 -4.36
CA TRP A 146 3.35 -19.12 -5.70
C TRP A 146 2.22 -18.45 -6.50
N GLY A 147 2.59 -17.46 -7.32
CA GLY A 147 1.65 -16.64 -8.09
C GLY A 147 0.81 -15.68 -7.24
N VAL A 148 1.17 -15.44 -5.98
CA VAL A 148 0.51 -14.45 -5.12
C VAL A 148 1.48 -13.31 -4.81
N TRP A 149 1.06 -12.08 -5.11
CA TRP A 149 1.82 -10.84 -4.91
C TRP A 149 1.86 -10.36 -3.43
N SER A 150 1.43 -11.22 -2.52
CA SER A 150 1.31 -10.95 -1.09
C SER A 150 1.38 -12.24 -0.28
N THR A 151 1.78 -12.16 0.99
CA THR A 151 1.75 -13.31 1.90
C THR A 151 0.31 -13.77 2.18
N SER A 152 0.16 -15.01 2.65
CA SER A 152 -1.14 -15.52 3.09
C SER A 152 -1.72 -14.72 4.27
N GLU A 153 -3.04 -14.72 4.42
CA GLU A 153 -3.69 -14.12 5.58
C GLU A 153 -3.40 -14.98 6.82
N GLY A 154 -2.48 -14.51 7.66
CA GLY A 154 -2.07 -15.22 8.86
C GLY A 154 -3.19 -15.32 9.89
N ASN A 155 -3.94 -16.43 9.86
CA ASN A 155 -5.00 -16.77 10.82
C ASN A 155 -4.45 -17.47 12.10
N GLY A 156 -3.15 -17.77 12.15
CA GLY A 156 -2.52 -18.42 13.29
C GLY A 156 -2.23 -17.49 14.48
N THR A 157 -2.11 -18.08 15.67
CA THR A 157 -1.71 -17.45 16.94
C THR A 157 -0.27 -16.93 16.91
N TYR A 158 0.60 -17.52 16.07
CA TYR A 158 1.97 -17.08 15.78
C TYR A 158 2.00 -15.87 14.83
N GLY A 159 1.24 -14.81 15.13
CA GLY A 159 0.92 -13.79 14.13
C GLY A 159 0.84 -12.35 14.61
N VAL A 160 1.11 -12.06 15.89
CA VAL A 160 1.11 -10.67 16.39
C VAL A 160 2.39 -9.98 15.92
N GLY A 161 2.34 -9.37 14.74
CA GLY A 161 3.50 -8.77 14.10
C GLY A 161 3.17 -7.57 13.24
N VAL A 162 4.17 -6.71 13.07
CA VAL A 162 4.14 -5.55 12.18
C VAL A 162 3.67 -5.94 10.78
N TRP A 163 4.20 -7.05 10.24
CA TRP A 163 3.87 -7.50 8.89
C TRP A 163 2.40 -7.84 8.71
N LYS A 164 1.73 -8.43 9.71
CA LYS A 164 0.30 -8.74 9.65
C LYS A 164 -0.53 -7.48 9.42
N HIS A 165 -0.20 -6.37 10.08
CA HIS A 165 -0.87 -5.09 9.91
C HIS A 165 -0.53 -4.44 8.56
N ILE A 166 0.73 -4.51 8.12
CA ILE A 166 1.13 -4.04 6.78
C ILE A 166 0.34 -4.80 5.71
N ARG A 167 0.20 -6.12 5.85
CA ARG A 167 -0.52 -6.99 4.91
C ARG A 167 -2.02 -6.72 4.85
N GLN A 168 -2.66 -6.25 5.93
CA GLN A 168 -4.06 -5.83 5.91
C GLN A 168 -4.29 -4.67 4.92
N GLY A 169 -3.30 -3.81 4.73
CA GLY A 169 -3.36 -2.71 3.75
C GLY A 169 -3.28 -3.17 2.28
N TRP A 170 -3.01 -4.45 2.02
CA TRP A 170 -2.83 -4.96 0.66
C TRP A 170 -4.07 -4.79 -0.21
N GLY A 171 -5.29 -4.98 0.30
CA GLY A 171 -6.50 -4.87 -0.51
C GLY A 171 -6.63 -3.49 -1.16
N VAL A 172 -6.46 -2.42 -0.38
CA VAL A 172 -6.44 -1.03 -0.89
C VAL A 172 -5.26 -0.80 -1.83
N PHE A 173 -4.09 -1.35 -1.49
CA PHE A 173 -2.87 -1.20 -2.27
C PHE A 173 -2.96 -1.87 -3.66
N SER A 174 -3.54 -3.06 -3.75
CA SER A 174 -3.63 -3.84 -4.98
C SER A 174 -4.50 -3.16 -6.03
N HIS A 175 -5.56 -2.44 -5.63
CA HIS A 175 -6.39 -1.66 -6.56
C HIS A 175 -5.63 -0.54 -7.27
N GLN A 176 -4.51 -0.08 -6.69
CA GLN A 176 -3.66 0.97 -7.28
C GLN A 176 -2.45 0.39 -8.03
N THR A 177 -2.35 -0.94 -8.15
CA THR A 177 -1.29 -1.61 -8.89
C THR A 177 -1.80 -2.29 -10.15
N ARG A 178 -0.99 -2.31 -11.19
CA ARG A 178 -1.17 -3.15 -12.38
C ARG A 178 0.01 -4.09 -12.52
N LEU A 179 -0.21 -5.23 -13.15
CA LEU A 179 0.85 -6.19 -13.45
C LEU A 179 1.50 -5.85 -14.78
N VAL A 180 2.82 -5.90 -14.83
CA VAL A 180 3.60 -5.77 -16.05
C VAL A 180 4.29 -7.09 -16.32
N VAL A 181 3.92 -7.68 -17.45
CA VAL A 181 4.36 -9.01 -17.85
C VAL A 181 5.83 -8.97 -18.30
N GLY A 182 6.67 -9.68 -17.57
CA GLY A 182 8.08 -9.87 -17.86
C GLY A 182 8.33 -11.25 -18.46
N LYS A 183 8.63 -12.24 -17.60
CA LYS A 183 8.81 -13.65 -17.98
C LYS A 183 7.50 -14.45 -17.90
N GLY A 184 6.49 -13.95 -17.18
CA GLY A 184 5.21 -14.61 -16.96
C GLY A 184 5.24 -15.75 -15.92
N THR A 185 6.35 -15.97 -15.22
CA THR A 185 6.53 -17.10 -14.28
C THR A 185 5.86 -16.87 -12.94
N HIS A 186 5.56 -15.62 -12.57
CA HIS A 186 4.93 -15.24 -11.31
C HIS A 186 3.50 -14.72 -11.47
N ILE A 187 2.96 -14.75 -12.69
CA ILE A 187 1.63 -14.25 -13.01
C ILE A 187 0.71 -15.44 -13.30
N LYS A 188 -0.42 -15.52 -12.60
CA LYS A 188 -1.45 -16.54 -12.82
C LYS A 188 -2.31 -16.15 -14.01
N PHE A 189 -2.27 -16.93 -15.08
CA PHE A 189 -2.90 -16.55 -16.34
C PHE A 189 -4.40 -16.23 -16.21
N TRP A 190 -5.15 -17.08 -15.50
CA TRP A 190 -6.61 -16.93 -15.38
C TRP A 190 -7.05 -15.98 -14.26
N ARG A 191 -6.28 -15.89 -13.18
CA ARG A 191 -6.70 -15.24 -11.93
C ARG A 191 -6.19 -13.82 -11.77
N ASP A 192 -5.08 -13.49 -12.41
CA ASP A 192 -4.51 -12.15 -12.36
C ASP A 192 -5.14 -11.25 -13.43
N ILE A 193 -5.22 -9.95 -13.15
CA ILE A 193 -5.71 -8.96 -14.11
C ILE A 193 -4.58 -8.65 -15.10
N LEU A 194 -4.61 -9.36 -16.23
CA LEU A 194 -3.66 -9.20 -17.33
C LEU A 194 -4.02 -8.04 -18.25
N CYS A 195 -5.30 -7.98 -18.66
CA CYS A 195 -5.84 -7.07 -19.66
C CYS A 195 -7.27 -6.67 -19.25
N GLY A 196 -7.60 -5.38 -19.41
CA GLY A 196 -8.90 -4.84 -18.99
C GLY A 196 -8.95 -4.49 -17.51
N GLU A 197 -10.15 -4.58 -16.93
CA GLU A 197 -10.44 -4.21 -15.53
C GLU A 197 -10.63 -5.42 -14.60
N GLU A 198 -10.82 -6.63 -15.16
CA GLU A 198 -11.13 -7.86 -14.43
C GLU A 198 -10.22 -9.02 -14.83
N ALA A 199 -10.22 -10.10 -14.03
CA ALA A 199 -9.45 -11.30 -14.33
C ALA A 199 -10.13 -12.11 -15.45
N LEU A 200 -9.34 -12.83 -16.26
CA LEU A 200 -9.86 -13.61 -17.38
C LEU A 200 -10.89 -14.67 -16.95
N LYS A 201 -10.76 -15.23 -15.74
CA LYS A 201 -11.75 -16.16 -15.18
C LYS A 201 -13.14 -15.53 -14.99
N ASP A 202 -13.19 -14.24 -14.68
CA ASP A 202 -14.42 -13.52 -14.32
C ASP A 202 -15.10 -13.01 -15.59
N SER A 203 -14.31 -12.51 -16.55
CA SER A 203 -14.82 -12.09 -17.86
C SER A 203 -15.18 -13.27 -18.79
N PHE A 204 -14.51 -14.43 -18.67
CA PHE A 204 -14.75 -15.61 -19.52
C PHE A 204 -14.94 -16.90 -18.69
N PRO A 205 -16.00 -17.01 -17.87
CA PRO A 205 -16.20 -18.15 -16.98
C PRO A 205 -16.45 -19.47 -17.73
N SER A 206 -17.06 -19.42 -18.91
CA SER A 206 -17.28 -20.59 -19.78
C SER A 206 -15.95 -21.17 -20.28
N VAL A 207 -15.03 -20.31 -20.73
CA VAL A 207 -13.69 -20.68 -21.21
C VAL A 207 -12.85 -21.22 -20.05
N PHE A 208 -12.87 -20.54 -18.90
CA PHE A 208 -12.14 -20.95 -17.70
C PHE A 208 -12.56 -22.34 -17.19
N ARG A 209 -13.86 -22.66 -17.22
CA ARG A 209 -14.39 -23.96 -16.79
C ARG A 209 -13.82 -25.12 -17.60
N VAL A 210 -13.51 -24.90 -18.86
CA VAL A 210 -13.04 -25.94 -19.79
C VAL A 210 -11.51 -25.98 -19.86
N ALA A 211 -10.80 -24.99 -19.31
CA ALA A 211 -9.34 -24.97 -19.29
C ALA A 211 -8.76 -26.10 -18.44
N CYS A 212 -7.78 -26.84 -18.96
CA CYS A 212 -7.13 -27.94 -18.24
C CYS A 212 -6.29 -27.44 -17.06
N ASN A 213 -5.59 -26.32 -17.24
CA ASN A 213 -4.66 -25.79 -16.25
C ASN A 213 -5.13 -24.44 -15.69
N GLN A 214 -6.06 -24.46 -14.73
CA GLN A 214 -6.66 -23.25 -14.16
C GLN A 214 -5.70 -22.42 -13.28
N GLU A 215 -4.70 -23.06 -12.68
CA GLU A 215 -3.68 -22.41 -11.84
C GLU A 215 -2.34 -22.20 -12.55
N ALA A 216 -2.24 -22.46 -13.85
CA ALA A 216 -0.97 -22.33 -14.57
C ALA A 216 -0.48 -20.88 -14.65
N SER A 217 0.83 -20.74 -14.80
CA SER A 217 1.45 -19.45 -15.04
C SER A 217 1.24 -19.00 -16.46
N MET A 218 1.39 -17.71 -16.67
CA MET A 218 1.42 -17.15 -18.02
C MET A 218 2.55 -17.75 -18.85
N ALA A 219 3.71 -18.06 -18.24
CA ALA A 219 4.83 -18.71 -18.93
C ALA A 219 4.49 -20.12 -19.44
N ASP A 220 3.67 -20.89 -18.72
CA ASP A 220 3.31 -22.27 -19.11
C ASP A 220 2.46 -22.32 -20.38
N PHE A 221 1.68 -21.28 -20.63
CA PHE A 221 0.85 -21.16 -21.83
C PHE A 221 1.55 -20.46 -22.99
N MET A 222 2.77 -19.94 -22.79
CA MET A 222 3.50 -19.18 -23.81
C MET A 222 4.65 -20.00 -24.39
N VAL A 223 4.56 -20.31 -25.68
CA VAL A 223 5.67 -20.88 -26.46
C VAL A 223 6.28 -19.76 -27.30
N CYS A 224 7.51 -19.38 -26.97
CA CYS A 224 8.23 -18.34 -27.71
C CYS A 224 9.00 -18.99 -28.87
N SER A 225 8.48 -18.85 -30.10
CA SER A 225 9.12 -19.36 -31.31
C SER A 225 9.46 -18.19 -32.23
N ARG A 226 10.75 -18.02 -32.59
CA ARG A 226 11.23 -17.04 -33.59
C ARG A 226 10.62 -15.63 -33.45
N ASN A 227 10.64 -15.05 -32.25
CA ASN A 227 10.10 -13.71 -31.94
C ASN A 227 8.57 -13.54 -32.03
N GLN A 228 7.81 -14.63 -32.19
CA GLN A 228 6.35 -14.64 -32.05
C GLN A 228 5.94 -15.45 -30.82
N ILE A 229 5.01 -14.90 -30.05
CA ILE A 229 4.39 -15.56 -28.91
C ILE A 229 3.25 -16.40 -29.46
N GLN A 230 3.33 -17.71 -29.30
CA GLN A 230 2.21 -18.62 -29.53
C GLN A 230 1.59 -19.00 -28.18
N TRP A 231 0.30 -18.77 -28.05
CA TRP A 231 -0.49 -19.18 -26.89
C TRP A 231 -0.91 -20.64 -27.08
N ASN A 232 -0.47 -21.52 -26.18
CA ASN A 232 -0.81 -22.94 -26.16
C ASN A 232 -1.70 -23.25 -24.95
N VAL A 233 -2.92 -22.71 -24.96
CA VAL A 233 -3.92 -22.98 -23.91
C VAL A 233 -4.64 -24.29 -24.23
N THR A 234 -4.55 -25.26 -23.33
CA THR A 234 -5.19 -26.57 -23.49
C THR A 234 -6.55 -26.63 -22.78
N PHE A 235 -7.51 -27.27 -23.45
CA PHE A 235 -8.90 -27.39 -23.01
C PHE A 235 -9.31 -28.86 -22.89
N SER A 236 -10.15 -29.19 -21.91
CA SER A 236 -10.58 -30.55 -21.62
C SER A 236 -11.56 -31.12 -22.65
N ARG A 237 -12.27 -30.24 -23.36
CA ARG A 237 -13.14 -30.55 -24.49
C ARG A 237 -13.08 -29.44 -25.54
N ALA A 238 -13.56 -29.74 -26.75
CA ALA A 238 -13.78 -28.72 -27.77
C ALA A 238 -14.83 -27.70 -27.33
N ALA A 239 -14.72 -26.48 -27.88
CA ALA A 239 -15.72 -25.44 -27.71
C ALA A 239 -17.05 -25.87 -28.33
N GLN A 240 -18.14 -25.64 -27.61
CA GLN A 240 -19.49 -25.86 -28.14
C GLN A 240 -19.92 -24.63 -28.95
N ASN A 241 -20.87 -24.78 -29.88
CA ASN A 241 -21.26 -23.70 -30.79
C ASN A 241 -21.66 -22.40 -30.08
N TRP A 242 -22.32 -22.49 -28.93
CA TRP A 242 -22.72 -21.32 -28.13
C TRP A 242 -21.59 -20.70 -27.30
N GLU A 243 -20.42 -21.34 -27.21
CA GLU A 243 -19.24 -20.81 -26.51
C GLU A 243 -18.25 -20.16 -27.50
N LEU A 244 -18.41 -20.35 -28.82
CA LEU A 244 -17.44 -19.90 -29.85
C LEU A 244 -17.15 -18.39 -29.78
N ASP A 245 -18.19 -17.56 -29.67
CA ASP A 245 -18.02 -16.10 -29.57
C ASP A 245 -17.20 -15.68 -28.33
N SER A 246 -17.38 -16.41 -27.22
CA SER A 246 -16.61 -16.18 -26.00
C SER A 246 -15.14 -16.57 -26.18
N PHE A 247 -14.87 -17.67 -26.88
CA PHE A 247 -13.51 -18.11 -27.19
C PHE A 247 -12.81 -17.15 -28.16
N GLU A 248 -13.51 -16.68 -29.20
CA GLU A 248 -12.95 -15.72 -30.16
C GLU A 248 -12.60 -14.38 -29.47
N THR A 249 -13.51 -13.87 -28.65
CA THR A 249 -13.29 -12.63 -27.88
C THR A 249 -12.17 -12.80 -26.86
N PHE A 250 -12.07 -13.97 -26.21
CA PHE A 250 -10.98 -14.30 -25.30
C PHE A 250 -9.62 -14.27 -26.02
N PHE A 251 -9.51 -14.94 -27.17
CA PHE A 251 -8.27 -15.00 -27.92
C PHE A 251 -7.89 -13.62 -28.47
N SER A 252 -8.85 -12.84 -28.99
CA SER A 252 -8.58 -11.48 -29.48
C SER A 252 -8.07 -10.54 -28.39
N LEU A 253 -8.45 -10.76 -27.12
CA LEU A 253 -7.93 -10.02 -25.97
C LEU A 253 -6.52 -10.47 -25.55
N VAL A 254 -6.22 -11.77 -25.65
CA VAL A 254 -4.95 -12.37 -25.18
C VAL A 254 -3.82 -12.27 -26.23
N TYR A 255 -4.13 -12.40 -27.52
CA TYR A 255 -3.14 -12.32 -28.61
C TYR A 255 -2.29 -11.04 -28.63
N PRO A 256 -2.84 -9.83 -28.37
CA PRO A 256 -2.07 -8.59 -28.35
C PRO A 256 -1.06 -8.48 -27.20
N VAL A 257 -1.13 -9.34 -26.19
CA VAL A 257 -0.27 -9.25 -25.00
C VAL A 257 1.17 -9.59 -25.35
N ARG A 258 2.04 -8.57 -25.32
CA ARG A 258 3.48 -8.72 -25.60
C ARG A 258 4.27 -8.80 -24.31
N LEU A 259 5.28 -9.68 -24.31
CA LEU A 259 6.29 -9.71 -23.25
C LEU A 259 7.21 -8.51 -23.38
N THR A 260 7.48 -7.84 -22.25
CA THR A 260 8.45 -6.73 -22.20
C THR A 260 9.92 -7.20 -22.14
N GLY A 261 10.21 -8.41 -22.65
CA GLY A 261 11.55 -9.01 -22.74
C GLY A 261 11.93 -9.90 -21.55
N LEU A 262 13.21 -10.30 -21.46
CA LEU A 262 13.81 -11.24 -20.49
C LEU A 262 13.73 -10.82 -19.00
N ARG A 263 13.02 -9.75 -18.67
CA ARG A 263 12.97 -9.17 -17.31
C ARG A 263 11.96 -9.91 -16.45
N ALA A 264 12.19 -9.97 -15.13
CA ALA A 264 11.22 -10.53 -14.19
C ALA A 264 9.90 -9.75 -14.19
N ASP A 265 8.81 -10.43 -13.83
CA ASP A 265 7.47 -9.84 -13.67
C ASP A 265 7.48 -8.76 -12.58
N LYS A 266 6.74 -7.67 -12.80
CA LYS A 266 6.74 -6.51 -11.90
C LYS A 266 5.35 -5.96 -11.68
N LEU A 267 5.14 -5.39 -10.50
CA LEU A 267 4.04 -4.47 -10.26
C LEU A 267 4.37 -3.09 -10.86
N TRP A 268 3.33 -2.42 -11.32
CA TRP A 268 3.33 -1.05 -11.82
C TRP A 268 2.39 -0.20 -10.99
N TRP A 269 2.90 0.91 -10.48
CA TRP A 269 2.10 1.85 -9.70
C TRP A 269 1.27 2.75 -10.62
N THR A 270 -0.06 2.69 -10.51
CA THR A 270 -0.98 3.40 -11.43
C THR A 270 -1.22 4.89 -11.12
N PRO A 271 -1.30 5.35 -9.86
CA PRO A 271 -1.68 6.74 -9.57
C PRO A 271 -0.72 7.81 -10.12
N VAL A 272 0.53 7.47 -10.43
CA VAL A 272 1.50 8.41 -11.03
C VAL A 272 2.25 7.72 -12.16
N GLY A 273 2.28 8.36 -13.34
CA GLY A 273 2.75 7.82 -14.62
C GLY A 273 4.23 7.38 -14.72
N LYS A 274 4.98 7.35 -13.62
CA LYS A 274 6.35 6.81 -13.57
C LYS A 274 6.42 5.33 -13.17
N GLY A 275 5.28 4.68 -12.91
CA GLY A 275 5.21 3.25 -12.60
C GLY A 275 5.87 2.81 -11.29
N THR A 276 6.35 3.76 -10.49
CA THR A 276 7.06 3.54 -9.24
C THR A 276 6.25 4.06 -8.06
N PHE A 277 6.23 3.28 -6.98
CA PHE A 277 5.53 3.68 -5.76
C PHE A 277 6.17 4.91 -5.13
N LEU A 278 5.36 5.93 -4.86
CA LEU A 278 5.73 7.10 -4.08
C LEU A 278 4.70 7.30 -2.97
N VAL A 279 5.15 7.60 -1.75
CA VAL A 279 4.24 7.81 -0.61
C VAL A 279 3.23 8.93 -0.90
N ARG A 280 3.67 10.00 -1.58
CA ARG A 280 2.81 11.12 -1.96
C ARG A 280 1.71 10.74 -2.97
N SER A 281 1.94 9.75 -3.82
CA SER A 281 0.95 9.35 -4.83
C SER A 281 -0.13 8.44 -4.26
N PHE A 282 0.18 7.68 -3.21
CA PHE A 282 -0.83 6.96 -2.43
C PHE A 282 -1.85 7.91 -1.79
N LEU A 283 -1.38 9.04 -1.27
CA LEU A 283 -2.22 10.06 -0.61
C LEU A 283 -3.12 10.84 -1.58
N GLN A 284 -2.89 10.74 -2.89
CA GLN A 284 -3.69 11.41 -3.93
C GLN A 284 -4.80 10.49 -4.48
N GLY A 285 -4.86 9.24 -4.05
CA GLY A 285 -5.88 8.29 -4.47
C GLY A 285 -7.27 8.55 -3.86
N PRO A 286 -8.31 7.83 -4.33
CA PRO A 286 -9.72 8.02 -3.94
C PRO A 286 -10.01 7.79 -2.45
N TYR A 287 -9.09 7.16 -1.70
CA TYR A 287 -9.21 6.88 -0.27
C TYR A 287 -8.67 7.99 0.64
N SER A 288 -8.34 9.15 0.08
CA SER A 288 -7.85 10.31 0.85
C SER A 288 -8.96 11.10 1.57
N SER A 289 -10.23 10.69 1.42
CA SER A 289 -11.41 11.48 1.82
C SER A 289 -12.35 10.82 2.82
N THR A 290 -12.06 9.61 3.31
CA THR A 290 -12.87 8.89 4.30
C THR A 290 -12.10 8.73 5.60
#